data_AF-A0A9E4AFH5-F1
#
_entry.id   AF-A0A9E4AFH5-F1
#
_cell.length_a   1.000
_cell.length_b   1.000
_cell.length_c   1.000
_cell.angle_alpha   90.00
_cell.angle_beta   90.00
_cell.angle_gamma   90.00
#
_symmetry.space_group_name_H-M   'P 1'
#
loop_
_entity.id
_entity.type
_entity.pdbx_description
1 polymer ?
#
loop_
_entity_poly.entity_id
_entity_poly.type
_entity_poly.pdbx_seq_one_letter_code
_entity_poly.pdbx_strand_id
1 'polypeptide(L)'
;MKTGTEAYWIQDYDAAIEAFQQATFDKPNNPIALHNLGAALYKKGRYKDASAAFQRSLLKGNAPNEASIYYNLGNAQFQLRDLTAAIESYKSSLRLNPHDADAKHNLALALQLLKEQQENTVQQQLNTQKNSPKNEPSNIPKAEALQLLERLSKNENKRRQKMLKQQLNSGYRRDKDW
;
A
#
# COMPACT_ATOMS: atom_id res chain seq x y z
N MET A 1 -27.41 17.64 15.32
CA MET A 1 -26.32 17.45 14.34
C MET A 1 -26.31 15.98 13.95
N LYS A 2 -26.12 15.66 12.66
CA LYS A 2 -25.91 14.26 12.23
C LYS A 2 -24.68 13.71 12.95
N THR A 3 -24.70 12.44 13.34
CA THR A 3 -23.48 11.82 13.87
C THR A 3 -22.41 11.75 12.77
N GLY A 4 -21.12 11.75 13.12
CA GLY A 4 -20.07 11.67 12.09
C GLY A 4 -20.21 10.45 11.18
N THR A 5 -20.72 9.34 11.73
CA THR A 5 -21.04 8.12 11.00
C THR A 5 -22.19 8.33 10.00
N GLU A 6 -23.29 8.96 10.39
CA GLU A 6 -24.40 9.30 9.48
C GLU A 6 -23.94 10.17 8.32
N ALA A 7 -23.17 11.22 8.61
CA ALA A 7 -22.59 12.10 7.60
C ALA A 7 -21.70 11.31 6.62
N TYR A 8 -20.89 10.38 7.12
CA TYR A 8 -20.05 9.52 6.29
C TYR A 8 -20.86 8.64 5.34
N TRP A 9 -21.97 8.04 5.80
CA TRP A 9 -22.80 7.15 4.97
C TRP A 9 -23.52 7.87 3.83
N ILE A 10 -23.94 9.12 4.04
CA ILE A 10 -24.53 9.96 2.99
C ILE A 10 -23.49 10.69 2.13
N GLN A 11 -22.20 10.37 2.31
CA GLN A 11 -21.06 10.95 1.59
C GLN A 11 -20.84 12.44 1.85
N ASP A 12 -21.42 12.99 2.92
CA ASP A 12 -21.10 14.32 3.41
C ASP A 12 -19.81 14.25 4.25
N TYR A 13 -18.70 14.10 3.54
CA TYR A 13 -17.41 13.86 4.18
C TYR A 13 -16.87 15.09 4.91
N ASP A 14 -17.28 16.32 4.57
CA ASP A 14 -16.89 17.52 5.32
C ASP A 14 -17.52 17.49 6.70
N ALA A 15 -18.85 17.29 6.79
CA ALA A 15 -19.54 17.15 8.06
C ALA A 15 -19.03 15.94 8.87
N ALA A 16 -18.69 14.83 8.20
CA ALA A 16 -18.10 13.67 8.87
C ALA A 16 -16.72 14.00 9.48
N ILE A 17 -15.87 14.72 8.75
CA ILE A 17 -14.55 15.15 9.24
C ILE A 17 -14.72 16.05 10.47
N GLU A 18 -15.58 17.07 10.41
CA GLU A 18 -15.84 17.96 11.54
C GLU A 18 -16.31 17.20 12.79
N ALA A 19 -17.28 16.30 12.61
CA ALA A 19 -17.80 15.50 13.70
C ALA A 19 -16.75 14.54 14.29
N PHE A 20 -15.93 13.89 13.46
CA PHE A 20 -14.86 13.01 13.96
C PHE A 20 -13.70 13.80 14.57
N GLN A 21 -13.39 14.98 14.06
CA GLN A 21 -12.42 15.88 14.69
C GLN A 21 -12.86 16.28 16.08
N GLN A 22 -14.13 16.69 16.26
CA GLN A 22 -14.70 16.97 17.56
C GLN A 22 -14.63 15.73 18.48
N ALA A 23 -14.97 14.55 17.97
CA ALA A 23 -14.87 13.31 18.74
C ALA A 23 -13.43 13.01 19.19
N THR A 24 -12.43 13.31 18.36
CA THR A 24 -11.01 13.20 18.73
C THR A 24 -10.54 14.30 19.68
N PHE A 25 -11.20 15.45 19.71
CA PHE A 25 -10.93 16.50 20.69
C PHE A 25 -11.47 16.10 22.06
N ASP A 26 -12.72 15.63 22.12
CA ASP A 26 -13.37 15.20 23.36
C ASP A 26 -12.72 13.95 23.96
N LYS A 27 -12.28 13.02 23.10
CA LYS A 27 -11.58 11.79 23.49
C LYS A 27 -10.32 11.58 22.65
N PRO A 28 -9.20 12.24 23.00
CA PRO A 28 -7.93 12.20 22.23
C PRO A 28 -7.30 10.83 22.02
N ASN A 29 -7.72 9.85 22.83
CA ASN A 29 -7.19 8.49 22.80
C ASN A 29 -8.20 7.47 22.26
N ASN A 30 -9.29 7.90 21.60
CA ASN A 30 -10.25 6.97 21.00
C ASN A 30 -9.75 6.49 19.61
N PRO A 31 -9.28 5.24 19.47
CA PRO A 31 -8.80 4.73 18.19
C PRO A 31 -9.89 4.67 17.12
N ILE A 32 -11.14 4.40 17.50
CA ILE A 32 -12.27 4.33 16.56
C ILE A 32 -12.52 5.71 15.92
N ALA A 33 -12.50 6.77 16.73
CA ALA A 33 -12.68 8.13 16.23
C ALA A 33 -11.54 8.53 15.27
N LEU A 34 -10.30 8.16 15.60
CA LEU A 34 -9.13 8.41 14.74
C LEU A 34 -9.19 7.62 13.43
N HIS A 35 -9.61 6.35 13.47
CA HIS A 35 -9.82 5.53 12.26
C HIS A 35 -10.91 6.13 11.37
N ASN A 36 -12.06 6.49 11.93
CA ASN A 36 -13.16 7.10 11.18
C ASN A 36 -12.79 8.47 10.59
N LEU A 37 -12.04 9.29 11.34
CA LEU A 37 -11.47 10.53 10.83
C LEU A 37 -10.56 10.25 9.63
N GLY A 38 -9.67 9.28 9.75
CA GLY A 38 -8.80 8.87 8.64
C GLY A 38 -9.57 8.40 7.41
N ALA A 39 -10.65 7.64 7.60
CA ALA A 39 -11.49 7.16 6.51
C ALA A 39 -12.20 8.33 5.78
N ALA A 40 -12.76 9.29 6.52
CA ALA A 40 -13.40 10.46 5.94
C ALA A 40 -12.39 11.36 5.19
N LEU A 41 -11.19 11.58 5.77
CA LEU A 41 -10.09 12.29 5.13
C LEU A 41 -9.64 11.61 3.84
N TYR A 42 -9.54 10.28 3.82
CA TYR A 42 -9.19 9.51 2.63
C TYR A 42 -10.23 9.71 1.52
N LYS A 43 -11.53 9.67 1.85
CA LYS A 43 -12.61 9.90 0.89
C LYS A 43 -12.62 11.31 0.30
N LYS A 44 -12.09 12.30 1.03
CA LYS A 44 -11.84 13.66 0.53
C LYS A 44 -10.54 13.83 -0.26
N GLY A 45 -9.73 12.78 -0.43
CA GLY A 45 -8.43 12.87 -1.10
C GLY A 45 -7.33 13.49 -0.23
N ARG A 46 -7.58 13.73 1.06
CA ARG A 46 -6.60 14.26 2.01
C ARG A 46 -5.71 13.14 2.56
N TYR A 47 -4.97 12.48 1.66
CA TYR A 47 -4.26 11.24 1.97
C TYR A 47 -3.18 11.38 3.04
N LYS A 48 -2.46 12.51 3.07
CA LYS A 48 -1.45 12.79 4.10
C LYS A 48 -2.08 12.86 5.50
N ASP A 49 -3.19 13.56 5.62
CA ASP A 49 -3.92 13.69 6.88
C ASP A 49 -4.57 12.36 7.29
N ALA A 50 -5.11 11.62 6.30
CA ALA A 50 -5.65 10.29 6.52
C ALA A 50 -4.60 9.32 7.08
N SER A 51 -3.42 9.28 6.46
CA SER A 51 -2.28 8.47 6.91
C SER A 51 -1.90 8.81 8.36
N ALA A 52 -1.81 10.10 8.70
CA ALA A 52 -1.50 10.53 10.07
C ALA A 52 -2.59 10.10 11.07
N ALA A 53 -3.87 10.20 10.71
CA ALA A 53 -4.98 9.77 11.56
C ALA A 53 -4.95 8.24 11.80
N PHE A 54 -4.71 7.44 10.77
CA PHE A 54 -4.58 5.98 10.90
C PHE A 54 -3.37 5.58 11.75
N GLN A 55 -2.21 6.21 11.55
CA GLN A 55 -1.02 5.97 12.39
C GLN A 55 -1.30 6.30 13.85
N ARG A 56 -1.94 7.45 14.13
CA ARG A 56 -2.37 7.81 15.48
C ARG A 56 -3.33 6.79 16.08
N SER A 57 -4.27 6.27 15.28
CA SER A 57 -5.18 5.21 15.72
C SER A 57 -4.42 3.95 16.15
N LEU A 58 -3.46 3.49 15.35
CA LEU A 58 -2.63 2.31 15.65
C LEU A 58 -1.76 2.53 16.90
N LEU A 59 -1.23 3.73 17.10
CA LEU A 59 -0.42 4.07 18.27
C LEU A 59 -1.18 4.00 19.60
N LYS A 60 -2.52 4.07 19.60
CA LYS A 60 -3.29 3.98 20.85
C LYS A 60 -3.38 2.55 21.40
N GLY A 61 -3.09 1.54 20.59
CA GLY A 61 -3.18 0.12 20.97
C GLY A 61 -4.62 -0.35 21.16
N ASN A 62 -4.85 -1.66 20.98
CA ASN A 62 -6.17 -2.30 21.15
C ASN A 62 -7.29 -1.68 20.29
N ALA A 63 -6.94 -1.14 19.13
CA ALA A 63 -7.96 -0.62 18.22
C ALA A 63 -8.82 -1.79 17.73
N PRO A 64 -10.15 -1.74 17.81
CA PRO A 64 -10.96 -2.75 17.12
C PRO A 64 -10.64 -2.67 15.62
N ASN A 65 -10.49 -3.83 14.99
CA ASN A 65 -10.20 -3.97 13.56
C ASN A 65 -8.84 -3.38 13.10
N GLU A 66 -7.75 -3.60 13.86
CA GLU A 66 -6.39 -3.20 13.45
C GLU A 66 -6.03 -3.59 12.00
N ALA A 67 -6.46 -4.77 11.53
CA ALA A 67 -6.27 -5.19 10.14
C ALA A 67 -6.83 -4.16 9.14
N SER A 68 -8.05 -3.66 9.38
CA SER A 68 -8.69 -2.64 8.54
C SER A 68 -7.95 -1.29 8.60
N ILE A 69 -7.41 -0.93 9.76
CA ILE A 69 -6.65 0.31 9.92
C ILE A 69 -5.33 0.23 9.13
N TYR A 70 -4.60 -0.88 9.22
CA TYR A 70 -3.40 -1.12 8.41
C TYR A 70 -3.71 -1.12 6.90
N TYR A 71 -4.82 -1.75 6.50
CA TYR A 71 -5.25 -1.73 5.09
C TYR A 71 -5.52 -0.30 4.60
N ASN A 72 -6.29 0.49 5.36
CA ASN A 72 -6.60 1.87 4.99
C ASN A 72 -5.37 2.80 5.03
N LEU A 73 -4.43 2.56 5.96
CA LEU A 73 -3.14 3.23 5.96
C LEU A 73 -2.34 2.91 4.70
N GLY A 74 -2.31 1.64 4.29
CA GLY A 74 -1.69 1.21 3.05
C GLY A 74 -2.31 1.90 1.83
N ASN A 75 -3.64 2.01 1.78
CA ASN A 75 -4.34 2.73 0.71
C ASN A 75 -3.93 4.22 0.68
N ALA A 76 -3.88 4.89 1.82
CA ALA A 76 -3.48 6.29 1.90
C ALA A 76 -2.03 6.50 1.42
N GLN A 77 -1.10 5.64 1.86
CA GLN A 77 0.31 5.68 1.46
C GLN A 77 0.49 5.38 -0.03
N PHE A 78 -0.30 4.45 -0.56
CA PHE A 78 -0.29 4.12 -1.99
C PHE A 78 -0.70 5.33 -2.85
N GLN A 79 -1.73 6.07 -2.44
CA GLN A 79 -2.14 7.31 -3.12
C GLN A 79 -1.07 8.41 -3.03
N LEU A 80 -0.29 8.44 -1.95
CA LEU A 80 0.85 9.35 -1.78
C LEU A 80 2.10 8.91 -2.57
N ARG A 81 2.04 7.80 -3.32
CA ARG A 81 3.18 7.16 -4.00
C ARG A 81 4.30 6.69 -3.06
N ASP A 82 4.04 6.60 -1.76
CA ASP A 82 4.94 5.93 -0.82
C ASP A 82 4.69 4.42 -0.85
N LEU A 83 5.14 3.80 -1.95
CA LEU A 83 4.89 2.40 -2.23
C LEU A 83 5.56 1.49 -1.18
N THR A 84 6.72 1.87 -0.66
CA THR A 84 7.44 1.12 0.37
C THR A 84 6.63 1.06 1.66
N ALA A 85 6.12 2.20 2.14
CA ALA A 85 5.30 2.23 3.34
C ALA A 85 3.97 1.48 3.12
N ALA A 86 3.34 1.66 1.95
CA ALA A 86 2.11 0.96 1.60
C ALA A 86 2.26 -0.57 1.66
N ILE A 87 3.36 -1.10 1.12
CA ILE A 87 3.69 -2.53 1.17
C ILE A 87 3.75 -3.04 2.61
N GLU A 88 4.43 -2.33 3.51
CA GLU A 88 4.55 -2.75 4.92
C GLU A 88 3.21 -2.68 5.67
N SER A 89 2.38 -1.68 5.36
CA SER A 89 1.02 -1.57 5.88
C SER A 89 0.14 -2.72 5.40
N TYR A 90 0.14 -3.05 4.11
CA TYR A 90 -0.63 -4.20 3.60
C TYR A 90 -0.15 -5.54 4.16
N LYS A 91 1.16 -5.75 4.29
CA LYS A 91 1.70 -6.95 4.97
C LYS A 91 1.24 -7.04 6.41
N SER A 92 1.19 -5.91 7.13
CA SER A 92 0.69 -5.87 8.51
C SER A 92 -0.80 -6.17 8.60
N SER A 93 -1.61 -5.65 7.66
CA SER A 93 -3.00 -6.05 7.52
C SER A 93 -3.14 -7.56 7.30
N LEU A 94 -2.40 -8.13 6.34
CA LEU A 94 -2.47 -9.55 5.99
C LEU A 94 -1.93 -10.49 7.07
N ARG A 95 -1.05 -10.01 7.96
CA ARG A 95 -0.62 -10.76 9.13
C ARG A 95 -1.77 -10.93 10.13
N LEU A 96 -2.66 -9.94 10.23
CA LEU A 96 -3.84 -9.96 11.11
C LEU A 96 -5.06 -10.61 10.45
N ASN A 97 -5.23 -10.42 9.13
CA ASN A 97 -6.28 -11.07 8.33
C ASN A 97 -5.67 -11.68 7.04
N PRO A 98 -5.20 -12.94 7.09
CA PRO A 98 -4.54 -13.58 5.94
C PRO A 98 -5.46 -13.84 4.73
N HIS A 99 -6.77 -13.72 4.88
CA HIS A 99 -7.75 -14.02 3.84
C HIS A 99 -8.30 -12.78 3.13
N ASP A 100 -7.88 -11.58 3.52
CA ASP A 100 -8.27 -10.32 2.86
C ASP A 100 -7.78 -10.31 1.40
N ALA A 101 -8.72 -10.41 0.46
CA ALA A 101 -8.44 -10.43 -0.97
C ALA A 101 -8.00 -9.06 -1.50
N ASP A 102 -8.58 -7.98 -0.97
CA ASP A 102 -8.29 -6.62 -1.38
C ASP A 102 -6.88 -6.21 -0.92
N ALA A 103 -6.50 -6.56 0.32
CA ALA A 103 -5.15 -6.32 0.81
C ALA A 103 -4.09 -7.11 0.02
N LYS A 104 -4.38 -8.34 -0.42
CA LYS A 104 -3.49 -9.11 -1.31
C LYS A 104 -3.34 -8.45 -2.67
N HIS A 105 -4.46 -8.00 -3.25
CA HIS A 105 -4.46 -7.33 -4.55
C HIS A 105 -3.64 -6.03 -4.49
N ASN A 106 -3.91 -5.17 -3.51
CA ASN A 106 -3.21 -3.89 -3.37
C ASN A 106 -1.72 -4.07 -3.03
N LEU A 107 -1.36 -5.10 -2.25
CA LEU A 107 0.04 -5.45 -2.03
C LEU A 107 0.74 -5.86 -3.33
N ALA A 108 0.10 -6.69 -4.16
CA ALA A 108 0.66 -7.10 -5.44
C ALA A 108 0.85 -5.91 -6.38
N LEU A 109 -0.13 -5.01 -6.46
CA LEU A 109 -0.06 -3.79 -7.24
C LEU A 109 1.06 -2.85 -6.76
N ALA A 110 1.17 -2.63 -5.45
CA ALA A 110 2.23 -1.80 -4.87
C ALA A 110 3.63 -2.36 -5.15
N LEU A 111 3.80 -3.68 -5.07
CA LEU A 111 5.05 -4.36 -5.40
C LEU A 111 5.41 -4.23 -6.88
N GLN A 112 4.43 -4.32 -7.77
CA GLN A 112 4.64 -4.16 -9.21
C GLN A 112 5.07 -2.73 -9.53
N LEU A 113 4.34 -1.73 -9.04
CA LEU A 113 4.68 -0.32 -9.27
C LEU A 113 6.05 0.06 -8.71
N LEU A 114 6.42 -0.45 -7.53
CA LEU A 114 7.72 -0.17 -6.94
C LEU A 114 8.84 -0.76 -7.80
N LYS A 115 8.62 -1.96 -8.35
CA LYS A 115 9.53 -2.59 -9.28
C LYS A 115 9.67 -1.75 -10.56
N GLU A 116 8.56 -1.38 -11.20
CA GLU A 116 8.57 -0.56 -12.43
C GLU A 116 9.30 0.78 -12.20
N GLN A 117 9.09 1.42 -11.05
CA GLN A 117 9.80 2.64 -10.68
C GLN A 117 11.32 2.42 -10.56
N GLN A 118 11.75 1.29 -9.98
CA GLN A 118 13.17 0.94 -9.89
C GLN A 118 13.77 0.67 -11.28
N GLU A 119 13.08 -0.10 -12.13
CA GLU A 119 13.55 -0.40 -13.49
C GLU A 119 13.66 0.87 -14.34
N ASN A 120 12.66 1.74 -14.29
CA ASN A 120 12.67 3.03 -15.00
C ASN A 120 13.81 3.93 -14.51
N THR A 121 14.05 3.99 -13.20
CA THR A 121 15.16 4.76 -12.63
C THR A 121 16.50 4.25 -13.13
N VAL A 122 16.70 2.93 -13.13
CA VAL A 122 17.93 2.30 -13.65
C VAL A 122 18.10 2.60 -15.14
N GLN A 123 17.04 2.46 -15.94
CA GLN A 123 17.11 2.69 -17.38
C GLN A 123 17.41 4.16 -17.72
N GLN A 124 16.82 5.11 -16.98
CA GLN A 124 17.08 6.53 -17.15
C GLN A 124 18.55 6.85 -16.84
N GLN A 125 19.11 6.29 -15.77
CA GLN A 125 20.52 6.47 -15.39
C GLN A 125 21.49 5.86 -16.42
N LEU A 126 21.16 4.69 -16.99
CA LEU A 126 21.95 4.08 -18.06
C LEU A 126 21.94 4.94 -19.34
N ASN A 127 20.81 5.57 -19.65
CA ASN A 127 20.68 6.44 -20.81
C ASN A 127 21.44 7.77 -20.62
N THR A 128 21.39 8.38 -19.44
CA THR A 128 22.19 9.58 -19.14
C THR A 128 23.68 9.28 -19.24
N GLN A 129 24.16 8.15 -18.71
CA GLN A 129 25.57 7.75 -18.81
C GLN A 129 26.04 7.52 -20.26
N LYS A 130 25.19 7.00 -21.14
CA LYS A 130 25.53 6.87 -22.58
C LYS A 130 25.69 8.22 -23.28
N ASN A 131 25.00 9.26 -22.79
CA ASN A 131 24.94 10.58 -23.39
C ASN A 131 25.84 11.61 -22.70
N SER A 132 26.50 11.26 -21.59
CA SER A 132 27.45 12.13 -20.89
C SER A 132 28.83 12.15 -21.60
N PRO A 133 29.47 13.33 -21.76
CA PRO A 133 30.87 13.40 -22.15
C PRO A 133 31.74 12.67 -21.11
N LYS A 134 32.79 11.96 -21.55
CA LYS A 134 33.59 10.93 -20.84
C LYS A 134 34.21 11.30 -19.46
N ASN A 135 33.92 12.44 -18.85
CA ASN A 135 34.70 13.00 -17.74
C ASN A 135 33.96 13.26 -16.40
N GLU A 136 32.72 12.80 -16.18
CA GLU A 136 32.10 12.92 -14.84
C GLU A 136 32.12 11.60 -14.04
N PRO A 137 32.58 11.60 -12.77
CA PRO A 137 32.52 10.42 -11.89
C PRO A 137 31.07 10.10 -11.49
N SER A 138 30.63 8.89 -11.85
CA SER A 138 29.26 8.39 -11.70
C SER A 138 28.88 8.05 -10.25
N ASN A 139 27.61 8.27 -9.85
CA ASN A 139 27.11 7.97 -8.50
C ASN A 139 26.55 6.53 -8.30
N ILE A 140 26.45 5.71 -9.37
CA ILE A 140 26.25 4.24 -9.31
C ILE A 140 26.98 3.61 -10.50
N PRO A 141 27.95 2.70 -10.29
CA PRO A 141 28.61 1.99 -11.39
C PRO A 141 27.60 1.17 -12.21
N LYS A 142 27.69 1.22 -13.55
CA LYS A 142 26.85 0.46 -14.50
C LYS A 142 26.64 -1.02 -14.13
N ALA A 143 27.62 -1.64 -13.47
CA ALA A 143 27.54 -3.01 -12.99
C ALA A 143 26.45 -3.22 -11.91
N GLU A 144 26.27 -2.28 -10.99
CA GLU A 144 25.26 -2.36 -9.93
C GLU A 144 23.84 -2.22 -10.50
N ALA A 145 23.66 -1.31 -11.47
CA ALA A 145 22.43 -1.15 -12.23
C ALA A 145 22.00 -2.45 -12.95
N LEU A 146 22.95 -3.11 -13.64
CA LEU A 146 22.72 -4.39 -14.33
C LEU A 146 22.39 -5.51 -13.34
N GLN A 147 23.09 -5.60 -12.21
CA GLN A 147 22.80 -6.60 -11.18
C GLN A 147 21.40 -6.42 -10.58
N LEU A 148 20.93 -5.17 -10.41
CA LEU A 148 19.59 -4.92 -9.91
C LEU A 148 18.52 -5.41 -10.90
N LEU A 149 18.65 -5.10 -12.19
CA LEU A 149 17.73 -5.59 -13.23
C LEU A 149 17.68 -7.13 -13.28
N GLU A 150 18.82 -7.79 -13.15
CA GLU A 150 18.89 -9.26 -13.12
C GLU A 150 18.19 -9.84 -11.88
N ARG A 151 18.34 -9.22 -10.72
CA ARG A 151 17.63 -9.64 -9.49
C ARG A 151 16.12 -9.47 -9.63
N LEU A 152 15.68 -8.36 -10.23
CA LEU A 152 14.26 -8.08 -10.46
C LEU A 152 13.62 -9.08 -11.43
N SER A 153 14.33 -9.48 -12.49
CA SER A 153 13.85 -10.50 -13.44
C SER A 153 13.83 -11.91 -12.84
N LYS A 154 14.87 -12.29 -12.07
CA LYS A 154 14.93 -13.58 -11.36
C LYS A 154 13.80 -13.72 -10.34
N ASN A 155 13.49 -12.67 -9.60
CA ASN A 155 12.39 -12.66 -8.63
C ASN A 155 11.03 -12.86 -9.30
N GLU A 156 10.82 -12.29 -10.47
CA GLU A 156 9.60 -12.50 -11.27
C GLU A 156 9.43 -13.94 -11.71
N ASN A 157 10.48 -14.54 -12.25
CA ASN A 157 10.47 -15.93 -12.67
C ASN A 157 10.16 -16.85 -11.48
N LYS A 158 10.74 -16.57 -10.30
CA LYS A 158 10.46 -17.31 -9.07
C LYS A 158 9.00 -17.16 -8.62
N ARG A 159 8.42 -15.96 -8.71
CA ARG A 159 7.01 -15.70 -8.38
C ARG A 159 6.06 -16.37 -9.35
N ARG A 160 6.29 -16.25 -10.67
CA ARG A 160 5.50 -16.96 -11.70
C ARG A 160 5.53 -18.46 -11.48
N GLN A 161 6.70 -19.04 -11.23
CA GLN A 161 6.82 -20.47 -10.94
C GLN A 161 6.05 -20.88 -9.67
N LYS A 162 6.07 -20.06 -8.61
CA LYS A 162 5.31 -20.32 -7.38
C LYS A 162 3.80 -20.26 -7.64
N MET A 163 3.33 -19.25 -8.38
CA MET A 163 1.92 -19.12 -8.78
C MET A 163 1.46 -20.30 -9.63
N LEU A 164 2.27 -20.70 -10.63
CA LEU A 164 1.97 -21.85 -11.48
C LEU A 164 1.87 -23.15 -10.65
N LYS A 165 2.80 -23.36 -9.70
CA LYS A 165 2.73 -24.49 -8.76
C LYS A 165 1.48 -24.45 -7.88
N GLN A 166 1.08 -23.27 -7.40
CA GLN A 166 -0.13 -23.11 -6.61
C GLN A 166 -1.39 -23.39 -7.43
N GLN A 167 -1.48 -22.91 -8.68
CA GLN A 167 -2.58 -23.18 -9.60
C GLN A 167 -2.69 -24.67 -9.95
N LEU A 168 -1.57 -25.35 -10.18
CA LEU A 168 -1.53 -26.80 -10.41
C LEU A 168 -2.01 -27.59 -9.20
N ASN A 169 -1.68 -27.13 -7.98
CA ASN A 169 -2.10 -27.78 -6.74
C ASN A 169 -3.55 -27.46 -6.34
N SER A 170 -4.15 -26.36 -6.82
CA SER A 170 -5.48 -25.90 -6.41
C SER A 170 -6.64 -26.34 -7.30
N GLY A 171 -6.41 -26.99 -8.44
CA GLY A 171 -7.54 -27.46 -9.26
C GLY A 171 -7.25 -27.78 -10.73
N TYR A 172 -6.46 -28.82 -10.99
CA TYR A 172 -6.56 -29.57 -12.24
C TYR A 172 -7.01 -31.00 -11.95
N ARG A 173 -8.20 -31.16 -11.34
CA ARG A 173 -9.01 -32.34 -11.66
C ARG A 173 -9.56 -32.06 -13.05
N ARG A 174 -8.81 -32.50 -14.07
CA ARG A 174 -9.41 -32.81 -15.36
C ARG A 174 -10.41 -33.91 -15.05
N ASP A 175 -11.68 -33.55 -14.97
CA ASP A 175 -12.76 -34.48 -15.20
C ASP A 175 -12.45 -35.14 -16.54
N LYS A 176 -12.00 -36.39 -16.46
CA LYS A 176 -11.91 -37.25 -17.62
C LYS A 176 -13.33 -37.76 -17.83
N ASP A 177 -14.02 -37.13 -18.77
CA ASP A 177 -15.12 -37.79 -19.47
C ASP A 177 -14.57 -39.05 -20.14
N TRP A 178 -14.94 -40.20 -19.58
CA TRP A 178 -15.41 -41.41 -20.28
C TRP A 178 -16.31 -42.19 -19.34
#